data_AF-A0A423NR05-F1
#
_entry.id   AF-A0A423NR05-F1
#
_cell.length_a   1.000
_cell.length_b   1.000
_cell.length_c   1.000
_cell.angle_alpha   90.00
_cell.angle_beta   90.00
_cell.angle_gamma   90.00
#
_symmetry.space_group_name_H-M   'P 1'
#
loop_
_entity.id
_entity.type
_entity.pdbx_description
1 polymer ?
#
loop_
_entity_poly.entity_id
_entity_poly.type
_entity_poly.pdbx_seq_one_letter_code
_entity_poly.pdbx_strand_id
1 'polypeptide(L)'
;MVVIEDKGVEGKRHQISTLTDFRVVDVGDFIADDKVLRIFSRTSKHLIYEKHSGVSYGAIDYTTQQSADIGHLDQLLIQAKRKFKGVHHDALQSYKSSILTAIFCADEGITKKAIENLENFIRESPSVKNVVECRDNYIVWISELGIEHWIKRTSEVNAGVLSQFYNIKSLGLVVVPKSKLKKFYGKLASCLVVGLSKGIDCEEDVFEPVKKYIDKCVVDAARFKLVVVVFLISICVLFLAAGVRLYFFGVSGINFQALLIGIFGGALGAMISVLQRAKGLKVELYESIELILLQGAVRISLGCAFGVIALVASKSGLLLELLSQSANKMFLLSVVAGFSERLIPDFIGKIADDGVK
;
A
#
# COMPACT_ATOMS: atom_id res chain seq x y z
N MET A 1 -6.51 -44.13 20.75
CA MET A 1 -5.13 -43.66 20.51
C MET A 1 -4.46 -43.59 21.87
N VAL A 2 -3.58 -44.54 22.16
CA VAL A 2 -2.99 -44.74 23.49
C VAL A 2 -1.99 -43.61 23.73
N VAL A 3 -2.25 -42.82 24.77
CA VAL A 3 -1.28 -41.88 25.35
C VAL A 3 -0.23 -42.74 26.04
N ILE A 4 0.96 -42.82 25.45
CA ILE A 4 2.13 -43.38 26.13
C ILE A 4 2.69 -42.25 26.97
N GLU A 5 2.56 -42.38 28.29
CA GLU A 5 3.31 -41.58 29.27
C GLU A 5 4.81 -41.79 29.03
N ASP A 6 5.49 -40.71 28.64
CA ASP A 6 6.94 -40.65 28.47
C ASP A 6 7.59 -40.67 29.86
N LYS A 7 8.03 -41.86 30.30
CA LYS A 7 8.86 -42.00 31.50
C LYS A 7 10.23 -41.42 31.20
N GLY A 8 10.52 -40.27 31.82
CA GLY A 8 11.76 -39.51 31.66
C GLY A 8 13.02 -40.35 31.84
N VAL A 9 13.75 -40.50 30.75
CA VAL A 9 15.20 -40.79 30.78
C VAL A 9 15.87 -39.42 30.80
N GLU A 10 16.50 -39.05 31.92
CA GLU A 10 17.34 -37.85 31.97
C GLU A 10 18.50 -38.01 30.99
N GLY A 11 18.55 -37.14 29.97
CA GLY A 11 19.64 -37.12 28.99
C GLY A 11 20.98 -36.79 29.65
N LYS A 12 22.07 -37.38 29.15
CA LYS A 12 23.42 -37.16 29.70
C LYS A 12 23.88 -35.74 29.37
N ARG A 13 24.60 -35.11 30.30
CA ARG A 13 25.19 -33.78 30.08
C ARG A 13 26.64 -33.90 29.61
N HIS A 14 26.96 -33.22 28.51
CA HIS A 14 28.28 -33.20 27.91
C HIS A 14 28.78 -31.75 27.76
N GLN A 15 30.11 -31.56 27.83
CA GLN A 15 30.76 -30.32 27.43
C GLN A 15 31.59 -30.58 26.16
N ILE A 16 31.39 -29.76 25.12
CA ILE A 16 32.11 -29.92 23.83
C ILE A 16 33.63 -29.90 24.03
N SER A 17 34.12 -29.04 24.93
CA SER A 17 35.55 -28.86 25.20
C SER A 17 36.22 -30.08 25.87
N THR A 18 35.44 -30.99 26.44
CA THR A 18 35.96 -32.18 27.16
C THR A 18 35.71 -33.49 26.41
N LEU A 19 34.96 -33.45 25.30
CA LEU A 19 34.65 -34.64 24.51
C LEU A 19 35.83 -34.97 23.59
N THR A 20 36.29 -36.22 23.67
CA THR A 20 37.33 -36.78 22.78
C THR A 20 36.75 -37.63 21.65
N ASP A 21 35.47 -38.01 21.76
CA ASP A 21 34.71 -38.73 20.74
C ASP A 21 33.25 -38.25 20.77
N PHE A 22 32.73 -37.72 19.66
CA PHE A 22 31.34 -37.26 19.57
C PHE A 22 30.31 -38.37 19.34
N ARG A 23 30.72 -39.63 19.13
CA ARG A 23 29.81 -40.78 18.99
C ARG A 23 29.02 -41.07 20.27
N VAL A 24 29.51 -40.60 21.42
CA VAL A 24 28.90 -40.79 22.74
C VAL A 24 27.68 -39.90 22.99
N VAL A 25 27.43 -38.93 22.10
CA VAL A 25 26.32 -37.98 22.21
C VAL A 25 25.13 -38.49 21.43
N ASP A 26 24.00 -38.67 22.10
CA ASP A 26 22.73 -39.10 21.50
C ASP A 26 21.66 -37.99 21.49
N VAL A 27 20.59 -38.21 20.71
CA VAL A 27 19.44 -37.30 20.70
C VAL A 27 18.77 -37.33 22.07
N GLY A 28 18.52 -36.16 22.65
CA GLY A 28 17.99 -36.02 24.00
C GLY A 28 19.04 -35.68 25.06
N ASP A 29 20.33 -35.87 24.76
CA ASP A 29 21.43 -35.41 25.61
C ASP A 29 21.54 -33.87 25.62
N PHE A 30 22.24 -33.34 26.62
CA PHE A 30 22.46 -31.91 26.79
C PHE A 30 23.92 -31.56 26.49
N ILE A 31 24.14 -30.51 25.72
CA ILE A 31 25.45 -29.94 25.46
C ILE A 31 25.47 -28.49 25.95
N ALA A 32 26.29 -28.19 26.96
CA ALA A 32 26.35 -26.86 27.59
C ALA A 32 24.94 -26.31 27.92
N ASP A 33 24.11 -27.17 28.54
CA ASP A 33 22.71 -26.92 28.93
C ASP A 33 21.67 -26.81 27.79
N ASP A 34 22.08 -26.94 26.52
CA ASP A 34 21.17 -27.05 25.39
C ASP A 34 20.85 -28.51 25.05
N LYS A 35 19.55 -28.86 25.01
CA LYS A 35 19.10 -30.20 24.59
C LYS A 35 19.35 -30.41 23.09
N VAL A 36 19.96 -31.55 22.74
CA VAL A 36 20.13 -32.02 21.38
C VAL A 36 18.79 -32.55 20.86
N LEU A 37 18.21 -31.86 19.89
CA LEU A 37 16.90 -32.19 19.30
C LEU A 37 17.04 -33.15 18.12
N ARG A 38 18.08 -32.95 17.31
CA ARG A 38 18.35 -33.76 16.10
C ARG A 38 19.84 -33.77 15.81
N ILE A 39 20.33 -34.87 15.23
CA ILE A 39 21.72 -35.00 14.77
C ILE A 39 21.70 -35.13 13.25
N PHE A 40 22.47 -34.29 12.56
CA PHE A 40 22.62 -34.32 11.10
C PHE A 40 23.83 -35.14 10.66
N SER A 41 24.93 -35.02 11.39
CA SER A 41 26.16 -35.78 11.14
C SER A 41 26.89 -36.02 12.45
N ARG A 42 27.43 -37.21 12.64
CA ARG A 42 28.15 -37.62 13.86
C ARG A 42 29.29 -38.55 13.49
N THR A 43 30.51 -38.17 13.84
CA THR A 43 31.71 -39.01 13.76
C THR A 43 32.46 -38.95 15.09
N SER A 44 33.66 -39.53 15.15
CA SER A 44 34.51 -39.34 16.32
C SER A 44 35.12 -37.95 16.41
N LYS A 45 35.20 -37.22 15.28
CA LYS A 45 35.86 -35.91 15.20
C LYS A 45 34.91 -34.74 15.09
N HIS A 46 33.67 -34.95 14.66
CA HIS A 46 32.71 -33.86 14.54
C HIS A 46 31.28 -34.29 14.87
N LEU A 47 30.49 -33.30 15.26
CA LEU A 47 29.06 -33.40 15.54
C LEU A 47 28.36 -32.19 14.94
N ILE A 48 27.30 -32.42 14.17
CA ILE A 48 26.42 -31.37 13.67
C ILE A 48 25.02 -31.70 14.18
N TYR A 49 24.43 -30.78 14.93
CA TYR A 49 23.21 -31.03 15.67
C TYR A 49 22.30 -29.81 15.74
N GLU A 50 21.02 -30.06 15.94
CA GLU A 50 19.97 -29.07 16.13
C GLU A 50 19.68 -28.91 17.63
N LYS A 51 19.59 -27.67 18.08
CA LYS A 51 19.11 -27.27 19.41
C LYS A 51 18.03 -26.21 19.26
N HIS A 52 17.41 -25.80 20.37
CA HIS A 52 16.34 -24.80 20.37
C HIS A 52 16.74 -23.46 19.72
N SER A 53 18.01 -23.06 19.82
CA SER A 53 18.53 -21.83 19.19
C SER A 53 18.98 -22.02 17.73
N GLY A 54 18.84 -23.22 17.18
CA GLY A 54 19.17 -23.58 15.80
C GLY A 54 20.27 -24.62 15.66
N VAL A 55 20.86 -24.69 14.47
CA VAL A 55 21.91 -25.67 14.15
C VAL A 55 23.25 -25.23 14.73
N SER A 56 23.97 -26.15 15.35
CA SER A 56 25.31 -25.95 15.90
C SER A 56 26.23 -27.11 15.55
N TYR A 57 27.52 -26.91 15.74
CA TYR A 57 28.52 -27.93 15.48
C TYR A 57 29.55 -27.99 16.62
N GLY A 58 30.14 -29.16 16.80
CA GLY A 58 31.36 -29.38 17.55
C GLY A 58 32.35 -30.12 16.66
N ALA A 59 33.63 -29.75 16.71
CA ALA A 59 34.68 -30.41 15.97
C ALA A 59 35.97 -30.45 16.79
N ILE A 60 36.69 -31.58 16.70
CA ILE A 60 38.02 -31.80 17.25
C ILE A 60 38.99 -31.72 16.05
N ASP A 61 39.94 -30.79 16.11
CA ASP A 61 41.02 -30.59 15.12
C ASP A 61 40.54 -30.49 13.66
N TYR A 62 40.00 -29.33 13.28
CA TYR A 62 39.60 -29.03 11.90
C TYR A 62 40.73 -28.32 11.12
N THR A 63 40.73 -28.49 9.79
CA THR A 63 41.77 -27.93 8.91
C THR A 63 41.65 -26.42 8.75
N THR A 64 42.73 -25.75 8.32
CA THR A 64 42.72 -24.30 8.00
C THR A 64 41.66 -23.97 6.94
N GLN A 65 41.44 -24.85 5.96
CA GLN A 65 40.41 -24.68 4.95
C GLN A 65 39.00 -24.75 5.55
N GLN A 66 38.73 -25.75 6.40
CA GLN A 66 37.44 -25.86 7.10
C GLN A 66 37.18 -24.64 8.00
N SER A 67 38.22 -24.12 8.66
CA SER A 67 38.15 -22.88 9.44
C SER A 67 37.74 -21.68 8.57
N ALA A 68 38.36 -21.55 7.39
CA ALA A 68 38.04 -20.47 6.45
C ALA A 68 36.61 -20.57 5.93
N ASP A 69 36.14 -21.78 5.56
CA ASP A 69 34.79 -22.01 5.06
C ASP A 69 33.71 -21.76 6.13
N ILE A 70 33.98 -22.15 7.38
CA ILE A 70 33.11 -21.83 8.53
C ILE A 70 33.04 -20.32 8.75
N GLY A 71 34.19 -19.64 8.73
CA GLY A 71 34.26 -18.20 8.88
C GLY A 71 33.48 -17.47 7.77
N HIS A 72 33.54 -17.97 6.53
CA HIS A 72 32.78 -17.43 5.41
C HIS A 72 31.27 -17.67 5.59
N LEU A 73 30.87 -18.88 5.99
CA LEU A 73 29.47 -19.19 6.31
C LEU A 73 28.92 -18.26 7.40
N ASP A 74 29.66 -18.02 8.48
CA ASP A 74 29.24 -17.13 9.56
C ASP A 74 29.05 -15.69 9.07
N GLN A 75 29.93 -15.19 8.19
CA GLN A 75 29.75 -13.88 7.56
C GLN A 75 28.47 -13.81 6.72
N LEU A 76 28.19 -14.83 5.91
CA LEU A 76 26.96 -14.91 5.11
C LEU A 76 25.70 -14.96 5.99
N LEU A 77 25.73 -15.72 7.09
CA LEU A 77 24.62 -15.78 8.04
C LEU A 77 24.39 -14.44 8.76
N ILE A 78 25.46 -13.70 9.10
CA ILE A 78 25.35 -12.35 9.65
C ILE A 78 24.72 -11.39 8.63
N GLN A 79 25.15 -11.44 7.36
CA GLN A 79 24.57 -10.65 6.28
C GLN A 79 23.09 -10.98 6.07
N ALA A 80 22.75 -12.27 6.02
CA ALA A 80 21.39 -12.76 5.87
C ALA A 80 20.50 -12.32 7.04
N LYS A 81 20.99 -12.41 8.28
CA LYS A 81 20.25 -11.95 9.48
C LYS A 81 19.93 -10.47 9.40
N ARG A 82 20.86 -9.64 8.92
CA ARG A 82 20.63 -8.19 8.70
C ARG A 82 19.61 -7.94 7.59
N LYS A 83 19.72 -8.66 6.47
CA LYS A 83 18.84 -8.49 5.29
C LYS A 83 17.40 -8.97 5.54
N PHE A 84 17.24 -10.10 6.23
CA PHE A 84 15.95 -10.79 6.36
C PHE A 84 15.25 -10.60 7.71
N LYS A 85 15.94 -10.04 8.72
CA LYS A 85 15.37 -9.74 10.04
C LYS A 85 14.64 -10.92 10.70
N GLY A 86 15.10 -12.15 10.43
CA GLY A 86 14.55 -13.38 11.01
C GLY A 86 13.43 -14.06 10.21
N VAL A 87 12.92 -13.48 9.11
CA VAL A 87 11.83 -14.08 8.30
C VAL A 87 12.22 -15.44 7.73
N HIS A 88 13.45 -15.59 7.23
CA HIS A 88 13.93 -16.82 6.62
C HIS A 88 14.74 -17.70 7.59
N HIS A 89 14.41 -17.68 8.88
CA HIS A 89 15.18 -18.43 9.89
C HIS A 89 15.33 -19.91 9.54
N ASP A 90 14.22 -20.61 9.27
CA ASP A 90 14.22 -22.04 8.99
C ASP A 90 15.02 -22.41 7.72
N ALA A 91 14.88 -21.60 6.67
CA ALA A 91 15.65 -21.77 5.44
C ALA A 91 17.14 -21.60 5.71
N LEU A 92 17.53 -20.57 6.48
CA LEU A 92 18.93 -20.34 6.85
C LEU A 92 19.49 -21.46 7.73
N GLN A 93 18.69 -22.04 8.63
CA GLN A 93 19.12 -23.21 9.43
C GLN A 93 19.33 -24.45 8.54
N SER A 94 18.47 -24.66 7.54
CA SER A 94 18.62 -25.73 6.55
C SER A 94 19.88 -25.57 5.69
N TYR A 95 20.18 -24.34 5.25
CA TYR A 95 21.45 -24.03 4.58
C TYR A 95 22.63 -24.25 5.51
N LYS A 96 22.55 -23.79 6.76
CA LYS A 96 23.61 -23.96 7.76
C LYS A 96 23.92 -25.43 8.01
N SER A 97 22.93 -26.28 8.23
CA SER A 97 23.16 -27.72 8.43
C SER A 97 23.75 -28.39 7.20
N SER A 98 23.26 -28.04 6.01
CA SER A 98 23.73 -28.60 4.74
C SER A 98 25.19 -28.22 4.45
N ILE A 99 25.54 -26.94 4.63
CA ILE A 99 26.90 -26.43 4.41
C ILE A 99 27.87 -27.01 5.45
N LEU A 100 27.50 -27.02 6.74
CA LEU A 100 28.35 -27.65 7.76
C LEU A 100 28.58 -29.13 7.46
N THR A 101 27.55 -29.84 6.99
CA THR A 101 27.70 -31.25 6.60
C THR A 101 28.66 -31.39 5.41
N ALA A 102 28.59 -30.49 4.42
CA ALA A 102 29.53 -30.48 3.31
C ALA A 102 30.98 -30.20 3.76
N ILE A 103 31.20 -29.21 4.64
CA ILE A 103 32.52 -28.84 5.16
C ILE A 103 33.21 -30.03 5.86
N PHE A 104 32.46 -30.82 6.61
CA PHE A 104 33.02 -31.92 7.41
C PHE A 104 32.95 -33.30 6.75
N CYS A 105 32.10 -33.51 5.74
CA CYS A 105 31.85 -34.84 5.16
C CYS A 105 32.04 -34.93 3.64
N ALA A 106 32.19 -33.81 2.93
CA ALA A 106 32.24 -33.79 1.47
C ALA A 106 33.52 -33.15 0.93
N ASP A 107 33.73 -33.31 -0.38
CA ASP A 107 34.86 -32.71 -1.10
C ASP A 107 34.68 -31.19 -1.27
N GLU A 108 35.79 -30.48 -1.47
CA GLU A 108 35.85 -29.02 -1.61
C GLU A 108 34.86 -28.46 -2.65
N GLY A 109 34.65 -29.18 -3.75
CA GLY A 109 33.70 -28.77 -4.81
C GLY A 109 32.23 -28.76 -4.34
N ILE A 110 31.84 -29.68 -3.47
CA ILE A 110 30.47 -29.75 -2.92
C ILE A 110 30.25 -28.63 -1.91
N THR A 111 31.25 -28.38 -1.05
CA THR A 111 31.24 -27.27 -0.08
C THR A 111 31.10 -25.93 -0.77
N LYS A 112 31.91 -25.68 -1.81
CA LYS A 112 31.84 -24.44 -2.58
C LYS A 112 30.46 -24.23 -3.21
N LYS A 113 29.90 -25.27 -3.84
CA LYS A 113 28.55 -25.20 -4.43
C LYS A 113 27.47 -24.93 -3.37
N ALA A 114 27.58 -25.52 -2.19
CA ALA A 114 26.63 -25.30 -1.09
C ALA A 114 26.68 -23.84 -0.59
N ILE A 115 27.88 -23.25 -0.48
CA ILE A 115 28.08 -21.84 -0.13
C ILE A 115 27.52 -20.94 -1.24
N GLU A 116 27.83 -21.19 -2.51
CA GLU A 116 27.30 -20.44 -3.66
C GLU A 116 25.77 -20.44 -3.69
N ASN A 117 25.12 -21.54 -3.33
CA ASN A 117 23.65 -21.60 -3.23
C ASN A 117 23.10 -20.65 -2.15
N LEU A 118 23.76 -20.57 -0.99
CA LEU A 118 23.37 -19.62 0.05
C LEU A 118 23.61 -18.17 -0.39
N GLU A 119 24.72 -17.89 -1.07
CA GLU A 119 25.00 -16.57 -1.64
C GLU A 119 23.93 -16.17 -2.67
N ASN A 120 23.57 -17.08 -3.57
CA ASN A 120 22.49 -16.87 -4.54
C ASN A 120 21.18 -16.57 -3.84
N PHE A 121 20.82 -17.37 -2.83
CA PHE A 121 19.63 -17.14 -2.03
C PHE A 121 19.64 -15.76 -1.36
N ILE A 122 20.77 -15.37 -0.75
CA ILE A 122 20.93 -14.06 -0.11
C ILE A 122 20.82 -12.95 -1.13
N ARG A 123 21.38 -13.11 -2.33
CA ARG A 123 21.38 -12.09 -3.40
C ARG A 123 20.00 -11.90 -4.02
N GLU A 124 19.34 -12.98 -4.42
CA GLU A 124 18.09 -12.97 -5.19
C GLU A 124 16.86 -12.65 -4.33
N SER A 125 16.87 -13.05 -3.05
CA SER A 125 15.73 -12.81 -2.17
C SER A 125 15.61 -11.31 -1.84
N PRO A 126 14.40 -10.73 -1.85
CA PRO A 126 14.20 -9.31 -1.57
C PRO A 126 14.55 -8.95 -0.12
N SER A 127 14.97 -7.70 0.11
CA SER A 127 15.27 -7.22 1.47
C SER A 127 13.98 -7.05 2.30
N VAL A 128 14.04 -7.41 3.58
CA VAL A 128 12.88 -7.27 4.49
C VAL A 128 12.92 -5.87 5.12
N LYS A 129 11.97 -5.01 4.74
CA LYS A 129 11.85 -3.66 5.30
C LYS A 129 11.24 -3.71 6.69
N ASN A 130 10.10 -4.39 6.83
CA ASN A 130 9.37 -4.49 8.09
C ASN A 130 8.74 -5.87 8.27
N VAL A 131 8.89 -6.45 9.45
CA VAL A 131 8.15 -7.66 9.84
C VAL A 131 6.88 -7.19 10.53
N VAL A 132 5.72 -7.65 10.06
CA VAL A 132 4.43 -7.21 10.59
C VAL A 132 3.99 -8.15 11.71
N GLU A 133 4.07 -9.46 11.49
CA GLU A 133 3.79 -10.49 12.50
C GLU A 133 4.62 -11.73 12.18
N CYS A 134 5.10 -12.41 13.22
CA CYS A 134 5.79 -13.69 13.15
C CYS A 134 5.17 -14.65 14.16
N ARG A 135 4.54 -15.72 13.68
CA ARG A 135 4.00 -16.83 14.49
C ARG A 135 4.48 -18.16 13.95
N ASP A 136 4.33 -19.21 14.74
CA ASP A 136 4.78 -20.56 14.37
C ASP A 136 4.13 -21.12 13.09
N ASN A 137 2.91 -20.65 12.78
CA ASN A 137 2.14 -21.12 11.63
C ASN A 137 2.19 -20.18 10.43
N TYR A 138 2.53 -18.90 10.62
CA TYR A 138 2.62 -17.93 9.53
C TYR A 138 3.52 -16.74 9.86
N ILE A 139 4.09 -16.14 8.82
CA ILE A 139 4.90 -14.93 8.90
C ILE A 139 4.40 -13.96 7.82
N VAL A 140 4.21 -12.68 8.18
CA VAL A 140 3.81 -11.63 7.23
C VAL A 140 4.83 -10.48 7.32
N TRP A 141 5.36 -10.07 6.16
CA TRP A 141 6.36 -9.01 6.09
C TRP A 141 6.16 -8.10 4.88
N ILE A 142 6.81 -6.96 4.92
CA ILE A 142 6.86 -5.97 3.84
C ILE A 142 8.29 -5.93 3.30
N SER A 143 8.44 -6.27 2.02
CA SER A 143 9.67 -6.22 1.25
C SER A 143 9.73 -4.98 0.35
N GLU A 144 10.74 -4.91 -0.51
CA GLU A 144 10.78 -3.94 -1.61
C GLU A 144 9.68 -4.15 -2.65
N LEU A 145 9.22 -5.40 -2.82
CA LEU A 145 8.21 -5.81 -3.79
C LEU A 145 6.78 -5.67 -3.25
N GLY A 146 6.61 -5.36 -1.95
CA GLY A 146 5.32 -5.14 -1.31
C GLY A 146 5.11 -6.12 -0.15
N ILE A 147 3.88 -6.60 0.01
CA ILE A 147 3.55 -7.53 1.10
C ILE A 147 3.79 -8.96 0.63
N GLU A 148 4.52 -9.71 1.45
CA GLU A 148 4.82 -11.12 1.30
C GLU A 148 4.42 -11.87 2.57
N HIS A 149 4.18 -13.17 2.43
CA HIS A 149 3.78 -14.04 3.53
C HIS A 149 4.32 -15.46 3.34
N TRP A 150 4.42 -16.17 4.45
CA TRP A 150 4.75 -17.58 4.50
C TRP A 150 3.76 -18.25 5.46
N ILE A 151 3.22 -19.40 5.06
CA ILE A 151 2.21 -20.14 5.84
C ILE A 151 2.64 -21.60 5.86
N LYS A 152 2.74 -22.18 7.05
CA LYS A 152 3.21 -23.55 7.26
C LYS A 152 2.25 -24.60 6.72
N ARG A 153 0.94 -24.39 6.92
CA ARG A 153 -0.14 -25.29 6.45
C ARG A 153 -1.27 -24.48 5.84
N THR A 154 -1.33 -24.46 4.51
CA THR A 154 -2.36 -23.72 3.77
C THR A 154 -3.77 -24.25 4.03
N SER A 155 -3.93 -25.52 4.43
CA SER A 155 -5.23 -26.13 4.74
C SER A 155 -5.91 -25.57 5.99
N GLU A 156 -5.15 -24.92 6.87
CA GLU A 156 -5.66 -24.33 8.12
C GLU A 156 -6.09 -22.86 7.93
N VAL A 157 -5.94 -22.32 6.71
CA VAL A 157 -6.28 -20.94 6.36
C VAL A 157 -7.49 -20.92 5.44
N ASN A 158 -8.42 -20.01 5.71
CA ASN A 158 -9.55 -19.78 4.82
C ASN A 158 -9.06 -19.27 3.45
N ALA A 159 -9.29 -20.06 2.39
CA ALA A 159 -8.87 -19.72 1.03
C ALA A 159 -9.47 -18.40 0.53
N GLY A 160 -10.64 -18.01 1.04
CA GLY A 160 -11.28 -16.72 0.76
C GLY A 160 -10.44 -15.53 1.22
N VAL A 161 -9.77 -15.64 2.37
CA VAL A 161 -8.91 -14.57 2.90
C VAL A 161 -7.72 -14.31 1.99
N LEU A 162 -7.06 -15.37 1.51
CA LEU A 162 -5.93 -15.25 0.58
C LEU A 162 -6.36 -14.72 -0.79
N SER A 163 -7.49 -15.20 -1.31
CA SER A 163 -8.06 -14.71 -2.57
C SER A 163 -8.37 -13.21 -2.51
N GLN A 164 -9.04 -12.76 -1.44
CA GLN A 164 -9.32 -11.34 -1.22
C GLN A 164 -8.05 -10.52 -1.06
N PHE A 165 -7.05 -11.02 -0.32
CA PHE A 165 -5.75 -10.37 -0.18
C PHE A 165 -5.09 -10.11 -1.55
N TYR A 166 -5.01 -11.12 -2.41
CA TYR A 166 -4.39 -10.96 -3.73
C TYR A 166 -5.16 -10.02 -4.64
N ASN A 167 -6.49 -10.09 -4.61
CA ASN A 167 -7.35 -9.21 -5.40
C ASN A 167 -7.22 -7.73 -4.96
N ILE A 168 -7.20 -7.48 -3.65
CA ILE A 168 -7.04 -6.12 -3.13
C ILE A 168 -5.60 -5.63 -3.33
N LYS A 169 -4.60 -6.51 -3.22
CA LYS A 169 -3.20 -6.19 -3.52
C LYS A 169 -3.06 -5.74 -4.98
N SER A 170 -3.59 -6.49 -5.94
CA SER A 170 -3.49 -6.13 -7.37
C SER A 170 -4.25 -4.84 -7.67
N LEU A 171 -5.48 -4.67 -7.16
CA LEU A 171 -6.25 -3.45 -7.33
C LEU A 171 -5.54 -2.23 -6.73
N GLY A 172 -5.06 -2.36 -5.49
CA GLY A 172 -4.39 -1.29 -4.77
C GLY A 172 -3.08 -0.83 -5.44
N LEU A 173 -2.34 -1.75 -6.06
CA LEU A 173 -1.12 -1.42 -6.81
C LEU A 173 -1.39 -0.54 -8.04
N VAL A 174 -2.54 -0.74 -8.69
CA VAL A 174 -2.93 0.03 -9.88
C VAL A 174 -3.53 1.38 -9.48
N VAL A 175 -4.33 1.39 -8.42
CA VAL A 175 -5.19 2.52 -8.07
C VAL A 175 -4.53 3.50 -7.10
N VAL A 176 -3.74 3.00 -6.13
CA VAL A 176 -3.20 3.84 -5.05
C VAL A 176 -1.95 4.59 -5.54
N PRO A 177 -1.89 5.93 -5.37
CA PRO A 177 -0.70 6.71 -5.72
C PRO A 177 0.56 6.22 -4.99
N LYS A 178 1.73 6.29 -5.65
CA LYS A 178 3.02 5.84 -5.10
C LYS A 178 3.34 6.43 -3.72
N SER A 179 2.97 7.69 -3.48
CA SER A 179 3.16 8.38 -2.19
C SER A 179 2.34 7.79 -1.04
N LYS A 180 1.22 7.12 -1.34
CA LYS A 180 0.30 6.51 -0.38
C LYS A 180 0.51 4.99 -0.21
N LEU A 181 1.31 4.35 -1.06
CA LEU A 181 1.55 2.90 -1.03
C LEU A 181 2.08 2.38 0.31
N LYS A 182 2.95 3.13 1.00
CA LYS A 182 3.47 2.71 2.31
C LYS A 182 2.34 2.51 3.34
N LYS A 183 1.35 3.41 3.36
CA LYS A 183 0.19 3.33 4.26
C LYS A 183 -0.77 2.22 3.82
N PHE A 184 -0.95 2.05 2.51
CA PHE A 184 -1.72 0.95 1.95
C PHE A 184 -1.15 -0.41 2.38
N TYR A 185 0.16 -0.63 2.21
CA TYR A 185 0.81 -1.88 2.59
C TYR A 185 0.71 -2.17 4.09
N GLY A 186 0.89 -1.16 4.94
CA GLY A 186 0.71 -1.32 6.38
C GLY A 186 -0.69 -1.80 6.73
N LYS A 187 -1.73 -1.15 6.18
CA LYS A 187 -3.14 -1.55 6.43
C LYS A 187 -3.46 -2.94 5.90
N LEU A 188 -3.07 -3.22 4.66
CA LEU A 188 -3.34 -4.51 4.02
C LEU A 188 -2.62 -5.66 4.75
N ALA A 189 -1.39 -5.45 5.22
CA ALA A 189 -0.67 -6.45 5.99
C ALA A 189 -1.32 -6.70 7.35
N SER A 190 -1.76 -5.66 8.06
CA SER A 190 -2.50 -5.82 9.32
C SER A 190 -3.81 -6.60 9.14
N CYS A 191 -4.57 -6.32 8.07
CA CYS A 191 -5.77 -7.08 7.74
C CYS A 191 -5.46 -8.54 7.42
N LEU A 192 -4.38 -8.81 6.68
CA LEU A 192 -3.94 -10.17 6.41
C LEU A 192 -3.61 -10.92 7.71
N VAL A 193 -2.88 -10.29 8.64
CA VAL A 193 -2.56 -10.89 9.95
C VAL A 193 -3.83 -11.23 10.73
N VAL A 194 -4.82 -10.33 10.75
CA VAL A 194 -6.10 -10.61 11.41
C VAL A 194 -6.83 -11.79 10.74
N GLY A 195 -6.88 -11.82 9.41
CA GLY A 195 -7.50 -12.91 8.67
C GLY A 195 -6.81 -14.26 8.92
N LEU A 196 -5.48 -14.28 8.92
CA LEU A 196 -4.69 -15.48 9.23
C LEU A 196 -4.86 -15.93 10.68
N SER A 197 -5.00 -14.99 11.62
CA SER A 197 -5.19 -15.30 13.04
C SER A 197 -6.55 -15.91 13.37
N LYS A 198 -7.60 -15.55 12.60
CA LYS A 198 -8.94 -16.12 12.74
C LYS A 198 -9.09 -17.48 12.06
N GLY A 199 -8.16 -17.87 11.18
CA GLY A 199 -8.16 -19.18 10.52
C GLY A 199 -9.39 -19.41 9.65
N ILE A 200 -10.07 -20.54 9.84
CA ILE A 200 -11.24 -20.97 9.05
C ILE A 200 -12.49 -20.15 9.41
N ASP A 201 -12.62 -19.71 10.67
CA ASP A 201 -13.80 -19.03 11.24
C ASP A 201 -13.93 -17.55 10.81
N CYS A 202 -13.19 -17.14 9.79
CA CYS A 202 -13.21 -15.78 9.28
C CYS A 202 -14.45 -15.55 8.38
N GLU A 203 -15.60 -15.21 8.98
CA GLU A 203 -16.84 -14.90 8.25
C GLU A 203 -16.94 -13.42 7.80
N GLU A 204 -16.26 -12.51 8.51
CA GLU A 204 -16.31 -11.07 8.23
C GLU A 204 -15.33 -10.63 7.13
N ASP A 205 -15.69 -9.58 6.39
CA ASP A 205 -14.80 -8.92 5.43
C ASP A 205 -13.70 -8.12 6.16
N VAL A 206 -12.63 -8.82 6.55
CA VAL A 206 -11.46 -8.26 7.26
C VAL A 206 -10.78 -7.14 6.46
N PHE A 207 -10.98 -7.10 5.14
CA PHE A 207 -10.35 -6.13 4.26
C PHE A 207 -11.19 -4.89 3.98
N GLU A 208 -12.40 -4.78 4.55
CA GLU A 208 -13.25 -3.59 4.45
C GLU A 208 -12.51 -2.26 4.77
N PRO A 209 -11.64 -2.18 5.79
CA PRO A 209 -10.86 -0.95 6.04
C PRO A 209 -9.89 -0.58 4.92
N VAL A 210 -9.40 -1.58 4.17
CA VAL A 210 -8.49 -1.39 3.05
C VAL A 210 -9.26 -0.97 1.80
N LYS A 211 -10.42 -1.58 1.54
CA LYS A 211 -11.33 -1.18 0.46
C LYS A 211 -11.73 0.29 0.60
N LYS A 212 -12.21 0.69 1.78
CA LYS A 212 -12.50 2.10 2.10
C LYS A 212 -11.32 3.04 1.89
N TYR A 213 -10.10 2.57 2.15
CA TYR A 213 -8.89 3.36 1.92
C TYR A 213 -8.60 3.55 0.42
N ILE A 214 -8.76 2.49 -0.39
CA ILE A 214 -8.63 2.55 -1.85
C ILE A 214 -9.68 3.51 -2.41
N ASP A 215 -10.95 3.34 -2.05
CA ASP A 215 -12.05 4.19 -2.52
C ASP A 215 -11.79 5.67 -2.21
N LYS A 216 -11.34 5.96 -0.99
CA LYS A 216 -10.95 7.32 -0.62
C LYS A 216 -9.80 7.85 -1.49
N CYS A 217 -8.82 7.02 -1.84
CA CYS A 217 -7.73 7.44 -2.71
C CYS A 217 -8.20 7.75 -4.14
N VAL A 218 -9.11 6.94 -4.69
CA VAL A 218 -9.73 7.18 -6.00
C VAL A 218 -10.48 8.51 -6.00
N VAL A 219 -11.35 8.68 -5.00
CA VAL A 219 -12.19 9.88 -4.85
C VAL A 219 -11.32 11.12 -4.68
N ASP A 220 -10.28 11.08 -3.84
CA ASP A 220 -9.34 12.19 -3.67
C ASP A 220 -8.65 12.56 -5.00
N ALA A 221 -8.20 11.56 -5.78
CA ALA A 221 -7.51 11.78 -7.05
C ALA A 221 -8.44 12.37 -8.12
N ALA A 222 -9.68 11.87 -8.21
CA ALA A 222 -10.69 12.39 -9.12
C ALA A 222 -11.07 13.84 -8.76
N ARG A 223 -11.28 14.13 -7.47
CA ARG A 223 -11.54 15.50 -6.98
C ARG A 223 -10.40 16.45 -7.35
N PHE A 224 -9.16 16.04 -7.13
CA PHE A 224 -8.00 16.84 -7.48
C PHE A 224 -7.97 17.15 -8.98
N LYS A 225 -8.15 16.15 -9.84
CA LYS A 225 -8.20 16.34 -11.31
C LYS A 225 -9.33 17.25 -11.75
N LEU A 226 -10.54 17.08 -11.19
CA LEU A 226 -11.69 17.93 -11.47
C LEU A 226 -11.37 19.40 -11.15
N VAL A 227 -10.86 19.66 -9.94
CA VAL A 227 -10.52 21.03 -9.51
C VAL A 227 -9.46 21.65 -10.42
N VAL A 228 -8.43 20.90 -10.78
CA VAL A 228 -7.38 21.38 -11.70
C VAL A 228 -7.94 21.72 -13.07
N VAL A 229 -8.76 20.85 -13.67
CA VAL A 229 -9.34 21.10 -15.00
C VAL A 229 -10.28 22.29 -14.97
N VAL A 230 -11.15 22.40 -13.96
CA VAL A 230 -12.06 23.53 -13.82
C VAL A 230 -11.31 24.83 -13.65
N PHE A 231 -10.23 24.84 -12.85
CA PHE A 231 -9.35 26.00 -12.72
C PHE A 231 -8.69 26.39 -14.04
N LEU A 232 -8.17 25.42 -14.81
CA LEU A 232 -7.56 25.67 -16.12
C LEU A 232 -8.59 26.21 -17.13
N ILE A 233 -9.79 25.63 -17.18
CA ILE A 233 -10.87 26.11 -18.06
C ILE A 233 -11.26 27.54 -17.69
N SER A 234 -11.43 27.85 -16.40
CA SER A 234 -11.69 29.20 -15.94
C SER A 234 -10.60 30.17 -16.41
N ILE A 235 -9.32 29.82 -16.26
CA ILE A 235 -8.20 30.62 -16.77
C ILE A 235 -8.24 30.79 -18.29
N CYS A 236 -8.53 29.73 -19.05
CA CYS A 236 -8.66 29.80 -20.51
C CYS A 236 -9.77 30.76 -20.92
N VAL A 237 -10.93 30.72 -20.24
CA VAL A 237 -12.03 31.68 -20.45
C VAL A 237 -11.57 33.10 -20.13
N LEU A 238 -10.77 33.29 -19.07
CA LEU A 238 -10.18 34.60 -18.75
C LEU A 238 -9.31 35.16 -19.88
N PHE A 239 -8.38 34.35 -20.38
CA PHE A 239 -7.48 34.75 -21.47
C PHE A 239 -8.21 34.97 -22.79
N LEU A 240 -9.18 34.12 -23.12
CA LEU A 240 -9.95 34.26 -24.36
C LEU A 240 -10.78 35.53 -24.36
N ALA A 241 -11.45 35.83 -23.24
CA ALA A 241 -12.21 37.05 -23.06
C ALA A 241 -11.31 38.31 -23.10
N ALA A 242 -10.12 38.26 -22.50
CA ALA A 242 -9.12 39.33 -22.61
C ALA A 242 -8.60 39.52 -24.04
N GLY A 243 -8.35 38.43 -24.77
CA GLY A 243 -7.94 38.45 -26.18
C GLY A 243 -9.01 39.07 -27.08
N VAL A 244 -10.28 38.68 -26.89
CA VAL A 244 -11.43 39.30 -27.60
C VAL A 244 -11.50 40.80 -27.32
N ARG A 245 -11.28 41.23 -26.07
CA ARG A 245 -11.24 42.66 -25.73
C ARG A 245 -10.16 43.42 -26.49
N LEU A 246 -8.96 42.83 -26.60
CA LEU A 246 -7.84 43.45 -27.30
C LEU A 246 -8.08 43.50 -28.82
N TYR A 247 -8.66 42.45 -29.40
CA TYR A 247 -8.95 42.39 -30.84
C TYR A 247 -10.05 43.37 -31.26
N PHE A 248 -11.12 43.49 -30.47
CA PHE A 248 -12.23 44.42 -30.75
C PHE A 248 -12.04 45.81 -30.12
N PHE A 249 -10.81 46.14 -29.71
CA PHE A 249 -10.49 47.44 -29.15
C PHE A 249 -10.70 48.53 -30.22
N GLY A 250 -11.81 49.26 -30.13
CA GLY A 250 -12.17 50.34 -31.08
C GLY A 250 -13.50 50.15 -31.82
N VAL A 251 -14.20 49.02 -31.66
CA VAL A 251 -15.54 48.84 -32.24
C VAL A 251 -16.61 49.50 -31.36
N SER A 252 -17.03 50.69 -31.77
CA SER A 252 -18.06 51.50 -31.13
C SER A 252 -19.45 50.91 -31.38
N GLY A 253 -20.06 50.24 -30.40
CA GLY A 253 -21.47 49.83 -30.50
C GLY A 253 -21.89 48.74 -29.52
N ILE A 254 -20.99 47.83 -29.16
CA ILE A 254 -21.25 46.78 -28.17
C ILE A 254 -20.56 47.17 -26.87
N ASN A 255 -21.30 47.15 -25.76
CA ASN A 255 -20.76 47.44 -24.44
C ASN A 255 -19.96 46.23 -23.91
N PHE A 256 -18.85 45.90 -24.61
CA PHE A 256 -18.01 44.72 -24.40
C PHE A 256 -17.54 44.58 -22.95
N GLN A 257 -17.29 45.70 -22.26
CA GLN A 257 -16.92 45.68 -20.85
C GLN A 257 -17.98 44.99 -19.99
N ALA A 258 -19.26 45.26 -20.25
CA ALA A 258 -20.35 44.62 -19.52
C ALA A 258 -20.44 43.13 -19.85
N LEU A 259 -20.28 42.74 -21.11
CA LEU A 259 -20.26 41.32 -21.50
C LEU A 259 -19.13 40.54 -20.80
N LEU A 260 -17.93 41.12 -20.72
CA LEU A 260 -16.78 40.53 -20.02
C LEU A 260 -17.04 40.39 -18.52
N ILE A 261 -17.65 41.40 -17.89
CA ILE A 261 -18.08 41.34 -16.49
C ILE A 261 -19.06 40.17 -16.28
N GLY A 262 -20.00 39.98 -17.22
CA GLY A 262 -20.95 38.88 -17.21
C GLY A 262 -20.28 37.50 -17.28
N ILE A 263 -19.38 37.32 -18.25
CA ILE A 263 -18.64 36.07 -18.44
C ILE A 263 -17.75 35.77 -17.23
N PHE A 264 -17.00 36.76 -16.73
CA PHE A 264 -16.10 36.58 -15.59
C PHE A 264 -16.84 36.33 -14.29
N GLY A 265 -17.88 37.10 -14.01
CA GLY A 265 -18.73 36.86 -12.85
C GLY A 265 -19.32 35.46 -12.92
N GLY A 266 -19.93 35.12 -14.05
CA GLY A 266 -20.53 33.80 -14.29
C GLY A 266 -19.56 32.63 -14.11
N ALA A 267 -18.37 32.72 -14.72
CA ALA A 267 -17.32 31.70 -14.59
C ALA A 267 -16.85 31.53 -13.13
N LEU A 268 -16.65 32.65 -12.42
CA LEU A 268 -16.21 32.63 -11.02
C LEU A 268 -17.30 32.05 -10.10
N GLY A 269 -18.56 32.41 -10.32
CA GLY A 269 -19.70 31.83 -9.62
C GLY A 269 -19.80 30.31 -9.81
N ALA A 270 -19.67 29.83 -11.05
CA ALA A 270 -19.68 28.41 -11.34
C ALA A 270 -18.45 27.67 -10.77
N MET A 271 -17.27 28.30 -10.77
CA MET A 271 -16.07 27.74 -10.13
C MET A 271 -16.29 27.55 -8.62
N ILE A 272 -16.86 28.54 -7.93
CA ILE A 272 -17.18 28.43 -6.50
C ILE A 272 -18.18 27.28 -6.26
N SER A 273 -19.22 27.18 -7.10
CA SER A 273 -20.23 26.10 -7.04
C SER A 273 -19.58 24.72 -7.19
N VAL A 274 -18.65 24.57 -8.12
CA VAL A 274 -17.89 23.33 -8.33
C VAL A 274 -17.01 23.00 -7.12
N LEU A 275 -16.27 23.97 -6.59
CA LEU A 275 -15.39 23.77 -5.43
C LEU A 275 -16.16 23.34 -4.18
N GLN A 276 -17.33 23.91 -3.94
CA GLN A 276 -18.20 23.49 -2.84
C GLN A 276 -18.68 22.04 -3.03
N ARG A 277 -19.03 21.63 -4.27
CA ARG A 277 -19.47 20.27 -4.58
C ARG A 277 -18.34 19.24 -4.55
N ALA A 278 -17.11 19.63 -4.88
CA ALA A 278 -15.98 18.71 -4.91
C ALA A 278 -15.80 17.94 -3.59
N LYS A 279 -16.20 18.52 -2.44
CA LYS A 279 -16.20 17.85 -1.12
C LYS A 279 -17.19 16.68 -1.01
N GLY A 280 -18.30 16.73 -1.73
CA GLY A 280 -19.37 15.73 -1.73
C GLY A 280 -19.38 14.83 -2.96
N LEU A 281 -18.40 14.95 -3.86
CA LEU A 281 -18.32 14.11 -5.06
C LEU A 281 -18.17 12.64 -4.64
N LYS A 282 -19.19 11.84 -4.95
CA LYS A 282 -19.11 10.38 -4.94
C LYS A 282 -18.71 9.96 -6.34
N VAL A 283 -17.59 9.27 -6.46
CA VAL A 283 -17.13 8.72 -7.74
C VAL A 283 -17.52 7.25 -7.71
N GLU A 284 -18.38 6.85 -8.63
CA GLU A 284 -18.73 5.44 -8.76
C GLU A 284 -17.59 4.67 -9.45
N LEU A 285 -17.48 3.36 -9.15
CA LEU A 285 -16.36 2.52 -9.59
C LEU A 285 -16.19 2.46 -11.12
N TYR A 286 -17.23 2.81 -11.88
CA TYR A 286 -17.27 2.77 -13.35
C TYR A 286 -17.45 4.15 -13.98
N GLU A 287 -17.42 5.23 -13.19
CA GLU A 287 -17.59 6.56 -13.73
C GLU A 287 -16.30 6.98 -14.44
N SER A 288 -16.39 7.17 -15.77
CA SER A 288 -15.24 7.63 -16.55
C SER A 288 -14.81 9.00 -16.06
N ILE A 289 -13.50 9.15 -15.84
CA ILE A 289 -12.93 10.43 -15.43
C ILE A 289 -13.23 11.52 -16.47
N GLU A 290 -13.34 11.15 -17.74
CA GLU A 290 -13.68 12.05 -18.84
C GLU A 290 -15.09 12.63 -18.68
N LEU A 291 -16.05 11.83 -18.21
CA LEU A 291 -17.41 12.30 -17.93
C LEU A 291 -17.40 13.30 -16.78
N ILE A 292 -16.62 13.04 -15.72
CA ILE A 292 -16.46 13.95 -14.59
C ILE A 292 -15.85 15.29 -15.05
N LEU A 293 -14.85 15.23 -15.94
CA LEU A 293 -14.22 16.43 -16.52
C LEU A 293 -15.19 17.20 -17.44
N LEU A 294 -15.94 16.49 -18.28
CA LEU A 294 -16.94 17.06 -19.17
C LEU A 294 -18.05 17.78 -18.37
N GLN A 295 -18.53 17.15 -17.29
CA GLN A 295 -19.48 17.80 -16.37
C GLN A 295 -18.90 19.09 -15.79
N GLY A 296 -17.62 19.10 -15.40
CA GLY A 296 -16.92 20.31 -14.96
C GLY A 296 -16.90 21.42 -16.02
N ALA A 297 -16.54 21.06 -17.26
CA ALA A 297 -16.47 21.99 -18.38
C ALA A 297 -17.84 22.60 -18.76
N VAL A 298 -18.86 21.75 -18.84
CA VAL A 298 -20.24 22.18 -19.14
C VAL A 298 -20.76 23.14 -18.07
N ARG A 299 -20.47 22.86 -16.78
CA ARG A 299 -20.87 23.74 -15.67
C ARG A 299 -20.26 25.13 -15.77
N ILE A 300 -18.97 25.23 -16.08
CA ILE A 300 -18.32 26.54 -16.27
C ILE A 300 -18.94 27.28 -17.45
N SER A 301 -19.22 26.57 -18.54
CA SER A 301 -19.87 27.14 -19.73
C SER A 301 -21.27 27.69 -19.42
N LEU A 302 -22.09 26.93 -18.68
CA LEU A 302 -23.40 27.36 -18.20
C LEU A 302 -23.30 28.55 -17.25
N GLY A 303 -22.31 28.53 -16.34
CA GLY A 303 -22.02 29.66 -15.46
C GLY A 303 -21.78 30.96 -16.22
N CYS A 304 -20.94 30.90 -17.26
CA CYS A 304 -20.69 32.03 -18.15
C CYS A 304 -21.98 32.51 -18.82
N ALA A 305 -22.78 31.58 -19.37
CA ALA A 305 -24.05 31.91 -20.01
C ALA A 305 -25.03 32.60 -19.05
N PHE A 306 -25.22 32.06 -17.84
CA PHE A 306 -26.10 32.66 -16.84
C PHE A 306 -25.59 34.01 -16.34
N GLY A 307 -24.28 34.18 -16.21
CA GLY A 307 -23.68 35.47 -15.88
C GLY A 307 -23.97 36.55 -16.93
N VAL A 308 -23.94 36.18 -18.23
CA VAL A 308 -24.31 37.08 -19.34
C VAL A 308 -25.81 37.34 -19.38
N ILE A 309 -26.65 36.31 -19.22
CA ILE A 309 -28.11 36.44 -19.19
C ILE A 309 -28.55 37.38 -18.07
N ALA A 310 -28.00 37.22 -16.85
CA ALA A 310 -28.32 38.09 -15.72
C ALA A 310 -27.94 39.55 -15.99
N LEU A 311 -26.84 39.77 -16.69
CA LEU A 311 -26.41 41.11 -17.08
C LEU A 311 -27.33 41.74 -18.13
N VAL A 312 -27.74 40.98 -19.15
CA VAL A 312 -28.70 41.44 -20.17
C VAL A 312 -30.04 41.76 -19.52
N ALA A 313 -30.54 40.88 -18.65
CA ALA A 313 -31.80 41.08 -17.94
C ALA A 313 -31.75 42.30 -17.00
N SER A 314 -30.59 42.57 -16.38
CA SER A 314 -30.44 43.76 -15.54
C SER A 314 -30.42 45.05 -16.35
N LYS A 315 -29.77 45.06 -17.52
CA LYS A 315 -29.78 46.21 -18.43
C LYS A 315 -31.10 46.46 -19.13
N SER A 316 -31.91 45.42 -19.32
CA SER A 316 -33.25 45.54 -19.92
C SER A 316 -34.33 45.93 -18.91
N GLY A 317 -33.97 46.20 -17.64
CA GLY A 317 -34.93 46.51 -16.58
C GLY A 317 -35.75 45.32 -16.09
N LEU A 318 -35.46 44.10 -16.55
CA LEU A 318 -36.16 42.88 -16.12
C LEU A 318 -35.72 42.40 -14.72
N LEU A 319 -34.48 42.72 -14.31
CA LEU A 319 -33.88 42.25 -13.06
C LEU A 319 -33.13 43.37 -12.32
N LEU A 320 -33.60 43.72 -11.12
CA LEU A 320 -32.98 44.69 -10.19
C LEU A 320 -32.21 45.83 -10.91
N GLU A 321 -32.93 46.79 -11.47
CA GLU A 321 -32.36 47.95 -12.17
C GLU A 321 -31.32 48.71 -11.33
N LEU A 322 -31.46 48.70 -10.00
CA LEU A 322 -30.51 49.23 -9.01
C LEU A 322 -29.11 48.58 -9.04
N LEU A 323 -29.00 47.33 -9.53
CA LEU A 323 -27.73 46.62 -9.69
C LEU A 323 -27.04 46.92 -11.03
N SER A 324 -27.78 47.49 -12.00
CA SER A 324 -27.25 47.87 -13.31
C SER A 324 -26.43 49.18 -13.30
N GLN A 325 -26.41 49.91 -12.18
CA GLN A 325 -25.78 51.24 -12.12
C GLN A 325 -24.26 51.21 -11.87
N SER A 326 -23.69 50.08 -11.47
CA SER A 326 -22.26 49.96 -11.17
C SER A 326 -21.69 48.65 -11.73
N ALA A 327 -20.52 48.74 -12.36
CA ALA A 327 -19.78 47.58 -12.87
C ALA A 327 -19.54 46.52 -11.77
N ASN A 328 -19.29 46.97 -10.52
CA ASN A 328 -19.08 46.08 -9.38
C ASN A 328 -20.36 45.33 -8.99
N LYS A 329 -21.52 46.00 -9.07
CA LYS A 329 -22.83 45.39 -8.77
C LYS A 329 -23.23 44.41 -9.86
N MET A 330 -22.98 44.74 -11.13
CA MET A 330 -23.16 43.81 -12.25
C MET A 330 -22.28 42.57 -12.11
N PHE A 331 -21.00 42.75 -11.72
CA PHE A 331 -20.10 41.63 -11.47
C PHE A 331 -20.64 40.70 -10.38
N LEU A 332 -21.06 41.26 -9.24
CA LEU A 332 -21.63 40.48 -8.14
C LEU A 332 -22.89 39.72 -8.59
N LEU A 333 -23.78 40.38 -9.33
CA LEU A 333 -24.98 39.76 -9.89
C LEU A 333 -24.63 38.59 -10.82
N SER A 334 -23.64 38.76 -11.69
CA SER A 334 -23.18 37.69 -12.58
C SER A 334 -22.50 36.55 -11.84
N VAL A 335 -21.78 36.81 -10.74
CA VAL A 335 -21.27 35.76 -9.83
C VAL A 335 -22.40 34.97 -9.20
N VAL A 336 -23.41 35.65 -8.66
CA VAL A 336 -24.58 34.98 -8.08
C VAL A 336 -25.29 34.18 -9.15
N ALA A 337 -25.51 34.72 -10.35
CA ALA A 337 -26.16 34.01 -11.44
C ALA A 337 -25.39 32.76 -11.88
N GLY A 338 -24.06 32.85 -12.01
CA GLY A 338 -23.21 31.69 -12.33
C GLY A 338 -23.18 30.63 -11.23
N PHE A 339 -23.29 31.05 -9.96
CA PHE A 339 -23.47 30.15 -8.83
C PHE A 339 -24.87 29.51 -8.81
N SER A 340 -25.88 30.24 -9.29
CA SER A 340 -27.30 29.87 -9.27
C SER A 340 -27.72 28.76 -10.24
N GLU A 341 -26.83 28.28 -11.14
CA GLU A 341 -27.05 27.06 -11.95
C GLU A 341 -27.56 25.90 -11.07
N ARG A 342 -27.19 25.93 -9.79
CA ARG A 342 -27.60 24.95 -8.80
C ARG A 342 -28.55 25.45 -7.71
N LEU A 343 -28.68 26.77 -7.51
CA LEU A 343 -29.65 27.29 -6.55
C LEU A 343 -31.05 26.84 -6.93
N ILE A 344 -31.40 26.83 -8.22
CA ILE A 344 -32.74 26.42 -8.65
C ILE A 344 -33.01 24.92 -8.33
N PRO A 345 -32.17 23.95 -8.76
CA PRO A 345 -32.36 22.54 -8.38
C PRO A 345 -32.29 22.26 -6.86
N ASP A 346 -31.32 22.83 -6.14
CA ASP A 346 -31.13 22.54 -4.71
C ASP A 346 -32.26 23.17 -3.85
N PHE A 347 -32.83 24.31 -4.28
CA PHE A 347 -33.99 24.95 -3.64
C PHE A 347 -35.29 24.17 -3.93
N ILE A 348 -35.48 23.70 -5.17
CA ILE A 348 -36.60 22.81 -5.53
C ILE A 348 -36.52 21.49 -4.74
N GLY A 349 -35.34 20.88 -4.63
CA GLY A 349 -35.15 19.63 -3.88
C GLY A 349 -35.46 19.77 -2.39
N LYS A 350 -35.05 20.87 -1.75
CA LYS A 350 -35.40 21.15 -0.35
C LYS A 350 -36.88 21.41 -0.13
N ILE A 351 -37.53 22.17 -1.03
CA ILE A 351 -38.98 22.42 -0.95
C ILE A 351 -39.76 21.12 -1.16
N ALA A 352 -39.30 20.23 -2.05
CA ALA A 352 -39.91 18.92 -2.26
C ALA A 352 -39.78 18.00 -1.03
N ASP A 353 -38.63 18.00 -0.34
CA ASP A 353 -38.43 17.23 0.89
C ASP A 353 -39.20 17.79 2.10
N ASP A 354 -39.33 19.12 2.20
CA ASP A 354 -40.09 19.77 3.27
C ASP A 354 -41.61 19.72 3.05
N GLY A 355 -42.06 19.49 1.80
CA GLY A 355 -43.47 19.26 1.45
C GLY A 355 -43.98 17.83 1.69
N VAL A 356 -43.11 16.90 2.11
CA VAL A 356 -43.43 15.49 2.41
C VAL A 356 -43.43 15.20 3.92
N LYS A 357 -43.50 16.24 4.76
CA LYS A 357 -43.68 16.09 6.22
C LYS A 357 -45.09 16.41 6.67
#